data_AF-A0A8I0TTC9-F1
#
_entry.id   AF-A0A8I0TTC9-F1
#
_cell.length_a   1.000
_cell.length_b   1.000
_cell.length_c   1.000
_cell.angle_alpha   90.00
_cell.angle_beta   90.00
_cell.angle_gamma   90.00
#
_symmetry.space_group_name_H-M   'P 1'
#
loop_
_entity.id
_entity.type
_entity.pdbx_description
1 polymer ?
#
loop_
_entity_poly.entity_id
_entity_poly.type
_entity_poly.pdbx_seq_one_letter_code
_entity_poly.pdbx_strand_id
1 'polypeptide(L)' 'MDERPRRLSLLAEIHRIGGEITSGQAHRFYRATGWGPSRSTARGDLQYYARRGVLVQRGPDNGRLYTLAPQKGGTA' A
#
# COMPACT_ATOMS: atom_id res chain seq x y z
N MET A 1 -13.75 -6.27 -12.39
CA MET A 1 -13.54 -5.16 -11.45
C MET A 1 -12.17 -4.57 -11.71
N ASP A 2 -12.09 -3.29 -12.05
CA ASP A 2 -10.85 -2.68 -12.54
C ASP A 2 -9.79 -2.57 -11.44
N GLU A 3 -8.60 -3.08 -11.74
CA GLU A 3 -7.50 -3.15 -10.79
C GLU A 3 -6.88 -1.76 -10.52
N ARG A 4 -6.98 -0.86 -11.50
CA ARG A 4 -6.38 0.48 -11.46
C ARG A 4 -7.09 1.44 -10.48
N PRO A 5 -8.42 1.61 -10.49
CA PRO A 5 -9.13 2.43 -9.49
C PRO A 5 -8.92 1.97 -8.05
N ARG A 6 -8.89 0.65 -7.84
CA ARG A 6 -8.66 0.02 -6.53
C ARG A 6 -7.27 0.35 -5.98
N ARG A 7 -6.23 0.17 -6.80
CA ARG A 7 -4.85 0.51 -6.43
C ARG A 7 -4.68 2.01 -6.16
N LEU A 8 -5.31 2.88 -6.95
CA LEU A 8 -5.27 4.33 -6.72
C LEU A 8 -5.95 4.71 -5.40
N SER A 9 -7.09 4.09 -5.09
CA SER A 9 -7.80 4.29 -3.81
C SER A 9 -6.93 3.87 -2.62
N LEU A 10 -6.23 2.73 -2.74
CA LEU A 10 -5.28 2.28 -1.71
C LEU A 10 -4.14 3.28 -1.52
N LEU A 11 -3.57 3.81 -2.61
CA LEU A 11 -2.49 4.80 -2.52
C LEU A 11 -2.96 6.10 -1.85
N ALA A 12 -4.15 6.59 -2.22
CA ALA A 12 -4.76 7.74 -1.58
C ALA A 12 -4.96 7.52 -0.07
N GLU A 13 -5.42 6.33 0.34
CA GLU A 13 -5.55 5.97 1.74
C GLU A 13 -4.20 5.97 2.46
N ILE A 14 -3.15 5.42 1.84
CA ILE A 14 -1.79 5.42 2.41
C ILE A 14 -1.31 6.84 2.67
N HIS A 15 -1.51 7.75 1.71
CA HIS A 15 -1.21 9.17 1.92
C HIS A 15 -2.04 9.79 3.04
N ARG A 16 -3.34 9.47 3.12
CA ARG A 16 -4.26 9.99 4.14
C ARG A 16 -3.86 9.60 5.57
N ILE A 17 -3.38 8.37 5.78
CA ILE A 17 -3.01 7.85 7.11
C ILE A 17 -1.56 8.19 7.53
N GLY A 18 -0.86 9.05 6.78
CA GLY A 18 0.50 9.49 7.13
C GLY A 18 1.62 8.67 6.47
N GLY A 19 1.30 7.84 5.48
CA GLY A 19 2.29 7.15 4.68
C GLY A 19 2.72 5.79 5.19
N GLU A 20 2.12 5.29 6.27
CA GLU A 20 2.43 3.96 6.83
C GLU A 20 1.20 3.05 6.77
N ILE A 21 1.37 1.85 6.23
CA ILE A 21 0.27 0.90 6.12
C ILE A 21 0.74 -0.53 6.33
N THR A 22 -0.10 -1.32 6.99
CA THR A 22 0.07 -2.76 7.04
C THR A 22 -0.81 -3.49 6.04
N SER A 23 -0.43 -4.71 5.63
CA SER A 23 -1.31 -5.58 4.83
C SER A 23 -2.68 -5.84 5.49
N GLY A 24 -2.76 -5.79 6.83
CA GLY A 24 -4.01 -5.89 7.57
C GLY A 24 -4.90 -4.65 7.41
N GLN A 25 -4.30 -3.46 7.52
CA GLN A 25 -5.00 -2.19 7.29
C GLN A 25 -5.48 -2.06 5.84
N ALA A 26 -4.63 -2.41 4.86
CA ALA A 26 -5.03 -2.42 3.45
C ALA A 26 -6.22 -3.35 3.18
N HIS A 27 -6.23 -4.55 3.78
CA HIS A 27 -7.37 -5.45 3.67
C HIS A 27 -8.63 -4.90 4.34
N ARG A 28 -8.52 -4.28 5.52
CA ARG A 28 -9.64 -3.63 6.22
C ARG A 28 -10.22 -2.48 5.39
N PHE A 29 -9.36 -1.65 4.80
CA PHE A 29 -9.76 -0.56 3.92
C PHE A 29 -10.58 -1.10 2.73
N TYR A 30 -10.09 -2.15 2.08
CA TYR A 30 -10.80 -2.79 0.98
C TYR A 30 -12.15 -3.41 1.36
N ARG A 31 -12.27 -3.95 2.57
CA ARG A 31 -13.57 -4.41 3.08
C ARG A 31 -14.54 -3.24 3.33
N ALA A 32 -14.04 -2.13 3.87
CA ALA A 32 -14.86 -0.94 4.16
C ALA A 32 -15.35 -0.22 2.90
N THR A 33 -14.58 -0.28 1.82
CA THR A 33 -14.87 0.39 0.54
C THR A 33 -15.62 -0.49 -0.47
N GLY A 34 -15.92 -1.74 -0.11
CA GLY A 34 -16.67 -2.65 -0.97
C GLY A 34 -15.87 -3.26 -2.13
N TRP A 35 -14.55 -3.03 -2.20
CA TRP A 35 -13.72 -3.60 -3.28
C TRP A 35 -13.64 -5.13 -3.26
N GLY A 36 -13.87 -5.76 -2.11
CA GLY A 36 -13.96 -7.23 -1.96
C GLY A 36 -12.70 -8.11 -2.15
N PRO A 37 -11.44 -7.63 -2.25
CA PRO A 37 -10.30 -8.52 -2.42
C PRO A 37 -9.92 -9.31 -1.16
N SER A 38 -9.34 -10.50 -1.40
CA SER A 38 -8.67 -11.29 -0.36
C SER A 38 -7.47 -10.55 0.24
N ARG A 39 -7.02 -10.98 1.41
CA ARG A 39 -5.81 -10.45 2.05
C ARG A 39 -4.57 -10.58 1.16
N SER A 40 -4.50 -11.62 0.33
CA SER A 40 -3.40 -11.85 -0.61
C SER A 40 -3.35 -10.80 -1.71
N THR A 41 -4.50 -10.42 -2.25
CA THR A 41 -4.58 -9.34 -3.26
C THR A 41 -4.15 -8.00 -2.66
N ALA A 42 -4.57 -7.70 -1.41
CA ALA A 42 -4.12 -6.48 -0.72
C ALA A 42 -2.61 -6.44 -0.52
N ARG A 43 -2.02 -7.57 -0.14
CA ARG A 43 -0.56 -7.71 -0.08
C ARG A 43 0.09 -7.54 -1.46
N GLY A 44 -0.52 -8.10 -2.50
CA GLY A 44 -0.04 -7.98 -3.89
C GLY A 44 0.06 -6.53 -4.36
N ASP A 45 -0.89 -5.67 -4.03
CA ASP A 45 -0.80 -4.25 -4.41
C ASP A 45 0.26 -3.48 -3.64
N LEU A 46 0.43 -3.78 -2.36
CA LEU A 46 1.50 -3.19 -1.56
C LEU A 46 2.86 -3.59 -2.13
N GLN A 47 3.01 -4.86 -2.54
CA GLN A 47 4.19 -5.34 -3.24
C GLN A 47 4.36 -4.70 -4.63
N TYR A 48 3.27 -4.45 -5.37
CA TYR A 48 3.31 -3.73 -6.63
C TYR A 48 3.90 -2.32 -6.44
N TYR A 49 3.45 -1.59 -5.41
CA TYR A 49 4.00 -0.27 -5.10
C TYR A 49 5.44 -0.33 -4.58
N ALA A 50 5.78 -1.35 -3.80
CA ALA A 50 7.14 -1.55 -3.33
C ALA A 50 8.12 -1.82 -4.48
N ARG A 51 7.75 -2.68 -5.44
CA ARG A 51 8.55 -2.96 -6.65
C ARG A 51 8.76 -1.73 -7.52
N ARG A 52 7.84 -0.77 -7.48
CA ARG A 52 7.95 0.51 -8.22
C ARG A 52 8.65 1.62 -7.41
N GLY A 53 9.13 1.32 -6.20
CA GLY A 53 9.80 2.29 -5.34
C GLY A 53 8.87 3.37 -4.76
N VAL A 54 7.56 3.18 -4.81
CA VAL A 54 6.57 4.08 -4.17
C VAL A 54 6.47 3.79 -2.68
N LEU A 55 6.57 2.51 -2.31
CA LEU A 55 6.59 2.06 -0.93
C LEU A 55 7.93 1.39 -0.62
N VAL A 56 8.29 1.37 0.65
CA VAL A 56 9.41 0.61 1.21
C VAL A 56 8.83 -0.35 2.23
N GLN A 57 9.11 -1.64 2.09
CA GLN A 57 8.76 -2.61 3.12
C GLN A 57 9.68 -2.41 4.32
N ARG A 58 9.12 -2.34 5.53
CA ARG A 58 9.86 -2.14 6.78
C ARG A 58 9.61 -3.32 7.74
N GLY A 59 10.68 -3.78 8.38
CA GLY A 59 10.67 -4.81 9.42
C GLY A 59 11.33 -6.14 9.00
N PRO A 60 11.53 -7.08 9.94
CA PRO A 60 12.04 -8.43 9.64
C PRO A 60 11.07 -9.14 8.67
N ASP A 61 11.41 -10.27 8.06
CA ASP A 61 10.70 -10.86 6.90
C ASP A 61 9.15 -11.02 6.99
N ASN A 62 8.57 -10.89 8.19
CA ASN A 62 7.12 -10.86 8.45
C ASN A 62 6.53 -9.46 8.79
N GLY A 63 7.35 -8.43 8.69
CA GLY A 63 7.07 -7.01 8.81
C GLY A 63 6.14 -6.63 7.68
N ARG A 64 4.85 -6.83 7.94
CA ARG A 64 3.72 -6.51 7.06
C ARG A 64 3.54 -5.01 6.88
N LEU A 65 4.52 -4.20 7.28
CA LEU A 65 4.52 -2.75 7.28
C LEU A 65 5.18 -2.24 6.00
N TYR A 66 4.51 -1.29 5.36
CA TYR A 66 4.96 -0.58 4.18
C TYR A 66 4.88 0.91 4.52
N THR A 67 5.97 1.63 4.25
CA THR A 67 6.02 3.08 4.40
C THR A 67 6.15 3.72 3.03
N LEU A 68 5.68 4.95 2.82
CA LEU A 68 6.04 5.72 1.65
C LEU A 68 7.57 5.77 1.53
N ALA A 69 8.05 5.62 0.31
CA ALA A 69 9.46 5.86 0.06
C ALA A 69 9.76 7.30 0.46
N PRO A 70 10.89 7.55 1.18
CA PRO A 70 11.32 8.92 1.42
C PRO A 70 11.40 9.57 0.05
N GLN A 71 10.70 10.70 -0.13
CA GLN A 71 10.81 11.48 -1.34
C GLN A 71 12.30 11.72 -1.52
N LYS A 72 12.87 11.14 -2.58
CA LYS A 72 14.27 11.39 -2.91
C LYS A 72 14.28 12.88 -3.21
N GLY A 73 14.65 13.68 -2.22
CA GLY A 73 14.78 15.11 -2.38
C GLY A 73 15.67 15.30 -3.59
N GLY A 74 15.08 15.76 -4.68
CA GLY A 74 15.83 16.27 -5.81
C GLY A 74 16.56 17.50 -5.31
N THR A 75 17.71 17.29 -4.68
CA THR A 75 18.80 18.27 -4.70
C THR A 75 19.44 18.14 -6.08
N ALA A 76 19.03 19.03 -6.98
CA ALA A 76 19.89 19.71 -7.95
C ALA A 76 19.09 20.87 -8.56
#